data_AF-A0A2A5JFW0-F1
#
_entry.id   AF-A0A2A5JFW0-F1
#
_cell.length_a   1.000
_cell.length_b   1.000
_cell.length_c   1.000
_cell.angle_alpha   90.00
_cell.angle_beta   90.00
_cell.angle_gamma   90.00
#
_symmetry.space_group_name_H-M   'P 1'
#
loop_
_entity.id
_entity.type
_entity.pdbx_description
1 polymer ?
#
loop_
_entity_poly.entity_id
_entity_poly.type
_entity_poly.pdbx_seq_one_letter_code
_entity_poly.pdbx_strand_id
1 'polypeptide(L)'
;MSAELNERIKELEAKVAELEAALEYQKYGGRLLGDMFVKQSKDVVAAVGAEHMIDEDGDGDYGAVFELLFELRPARDAAIARYMAAEYTLARVHEVYENLCPGDDMTFVAYSDLTAALEGEQQ
;
A
#
# COMPACT_ATOMS: atom_id res chain seq x y z
N MET A 1 46.82 35.06 20.03
CA MET A 1 46.15 33.85 19.53
C MET A 1 46.55 33.71 18.06
N SER A 2 47.19 32.61 17.64
CA SER A 2 47.72 32.50 16.26
C SER A 2 46.58 32.30 15.25
N ALA A 3 46.78 32.76 14.01
CA ALA A 3 45.79 32.61 12.93
C ALA A 3 45.38 31.14 12.71
N GLU A 4 46.33 30.22 12.88
CA GLU A 4 46.13 28.77 12.81
C GLU A 4 45.12 28.27 13.86
N LEU A 5 45.14 28.82 15.08
CA LEU A 5 44.18 28.44 16.12
C LEU A 5 42.77 28.90 15.78
N ASN A 6 42.63 30.10 15.19
CA ASN A 6 41.33 30.62 14.76
C ASN A 6 40.75 29.81 13.58
N GLU A 7 41.58 29.37 12.66
CA GLU A 7 41.18 28.53 11.53
C GLU A 7 40.72 27.15 12.02
N ARG A 8 41.48 26.53 12.93
CA ARG A 8 41.11 25.25 13.55
C ARG A 8 39.78 25.34 14.32
N ILE A 9 39.52 26.44 15.03
CA ILE A 9 38.26 26.66 15.75
C ILE A 9 37.09 26.71 14.76
N LYS A 10 37.22 27.46 13.65
CA LYS A 10 36.18 27.54 12.62
C LYS A 10 35.88 26.18 11.98
N GLU A 11 36.91 25.39 11.70
CA GLU A 11 36.74 24.03 11.17
C GLU A 11 36.00 23.12 12.15
N LEU A 12 36.31 23.22 13.44
CA LEU A 12 35.65 22.44 14.48
C LEU A 12 34.19 22.88 14.67
N GLU A 13 33.92 24.19 14.69
CA GLU A 13 32.56 24.74 14.75
C GLU A 13 31.72 24.26 13.56
N ALA A 14 32.28 24.26 12.34
CA ALA A 14 31.61 23.75 11.15
C ALA A 14 31.30 22.24 11.27
N LYS A 15 32.25 21.43 11.75
CA LYS A 15 32.04 20.00 11.98
C LYS A 15 31.01 19.72 13.06
N VAL A 16 30.98 20.51 14.14
CA VAL A 16 29.96 20.38 15.18
C VAL A 16 28.58 20.66 14.60
N ALA A 17 28.42 21.75 13.84
CA ALA A 17 27.15 22.08 13.20
C ALA A 17 26.68 20.99 12.21
N GLU A 18 27.60 20.41 11.44
CA GLU A 18 27.30 19.29 10.54
C GLU A 18 26.82 18.05 11.31
N LEU A 19 27.52 17.70 12.40
CA LEU A 19 27.16 16.54 13.23
C LEU A 19 25.84 16.74 13.96
N GLU A 20 25.55 17.95 14.44
CA GLU A 20 24.25 18.29 15.05
C GLU A 20 23.12 18.15 14.03
N ALA A 21 23.31 18.64 12.80
CA ALA A 21 22.33 18.48 11.74
C ALA A 21 22.10 17.01 11.36
N ALA A 22 23.18 16.22 11.26
CA ALA A 22 23.09 14.79 10.99
C ALA A 22 22.35 14.03 12.12
N LEU A 23 22.60 14.39 13.38
CA LEU A 23 21.92 13.82 14.53
C LEU A 23 20.42 14.14 14.52
N GLU A 24 20.04 15.39 14.23
CA GLU A 24 18.62 15.76 14.15
C GLU A 24 17.91 15.07 12.99
N TYR A 25 18.59 14.89 11.85
CA TYR A 25 18.08 14.11 10.73
C TYR A 25 17.85 12.65 11.11
N GLN A 26 18.78 12.03 11.84
CA GLN A 26 18.62 10.66 12.33
C GLN A 26 17.47 10.53 13.33
N LYS A 27 17.34 11.46 14.28
CA LYS A 27 16.21 11.49 15.22
C LYS A 27 14.88 11.63 14.49
N TYR A 28 14.83 12.47 13.46
CA TYR A 28 13.65 12.62 12.61
C TYR A 28 13.30 11.32 11.90
N GLY A 29 14.29 10.66 11.27
CA GLY A 29 14.09 9.35 10.64
C GLY A 29 13.60 8.29 11.63
N GLY A 30 14.16 8.27 12.85
CA GLY A 30 13.72 7.37 13.92
C GLY A 30 12.26 7.60 14.33
N ARG A 31 11.83 8.86 14.47
CA ARG A 31 10.43 9.20 14.76
C ARG A 31 9.49 8.76 13.63
N LEU A 32 9.86 9.06 12.38
CA LEU A 32 9.05 8.68 11.22
C LEU A 32 8.87 7.16 11.11
N LEU A 33 9.96 6.40 11.32
CA LEU A 33 9.89 4.94 11.34
C LEU A 33 9.01 4.43 12.49
N GLY A 34 9.15 5.01 13.68
CA GLY A 34 8.29 4.71 14.83
C GLY A 34 6.80 4.90 14.51
N ASP A 35 6.45 6.05 13.93
CA ASP A 35 5.07 6.38 13.53
C ASP A 35 4.52 5.39 12.50
N MET A 36 5.34 4.98 11.53
CA MET A 36 4.97 3.97 10.54
C MET A 36 4.70 2.61 11.19
N PHE A 37 5.56 2.16 12.12
CA PHE A 37 5.35 0.89 12.81
C PHE A 37 4.10 0.91 13.68
N VAL A 38 3.87 1.99 14.44
CA VAL A 38 2.66 2.14 15.26
C VAL A 38 1.41 2.06 14.39
N LYS A 39 1.40 2.75 13.25
CA LYS A 39 0.27 2.69 12.32
C LYS A 39 0.08 1.28 11.76
N GLN A 40 1.14 0.65 11.27
CA GLN A 40 1.07 -0.69 10.69
C GLN A 40 0.55 -1.72 11.70
N SER A 41 1.02 -1.67 12.94
CA SER A 41 0.54 -2.55 14.02
C SER A 41 -0.96 -2.34 14.29
N LYS A 42 -1.41 -1.09 14.40
CA LYS A 42 -2.83 -0.77 14.59
C LYS A 42 -3.70 -1.22 13.42
N ASP A 43 -3.23 -1.02 12.19
CA ASP A 43 -3.95 -1.43 10.97
C ASP A 43 -4.10 -2.96 10.92
N VAL A 44 -3.04 -3.72 11.27
CA VAL A 44 -3.09 -5.18 11.33
C VAL A 44 -4.07 -5.66 12.41
N VAL A 45 -3.98 -5.10 13.61
CA VAL A 45 -4.87 -5.45 14.74
C VAL A 45 -6.33 -5.19 14.38
N ALA A 46 -6.64 -4.04 13.78
CA ALA A 46 -7.97 -3.69 13.34
C ALA A 46 -8.48 -4.61 12.21
N ALA A 47 -7.61 -4.97 11.25
CA ALA A 47 -7.96 -5.86 10.15
C ALA A 47 -8.42 -7.25 10.62
N VAL A 48 -7.88 -7.72 11.75
CA VAL A 48 -8.23 -9.03 12.34
C VAL A 48 -9.23 -8.92 13.51
N GLY A 49 -9.64 -7.71 13.90
CA GLY A 49 -10.56 -7.48 15.03
C GLY A 49 -9.98 -7.87 16.40
N ALA A 50 -8.67 -7.70 16.58
CA ALA A 50 -7.93 -8.12 17.77
C ALA A 50 -7.61 -6.96 18.73
N GLU A 51 -8.35 -5.85 18.71
CA GLU A 51 -8.07 -4.67 19.55
C GLU A 51 -8.08 -5.01 21.05
N HIS A 52 -8.86 -6.01 21.44
CA HIS A 52 -8.93 -6.51 22.81
C HIS A 52 -7.68 -7.28 23.28
N MET A 53 -6.78 -7.64 22.36
CA MET A 53 -5.54 -8.37 22.64
C MET A 53 -4.34 -7.44 22.86
N ILE A 54 -4.53 -6.13 22.64
CA ILE A 54 -3.50 -5.10 22.74
C ILE A 54 -3.91 -4.14 23.85
N ASP A 55 -2.98 -3.80 24.72
CA ASP A 55 -3.21 -2.85 25.81
C ASP A 55 -3.07 -1.38 25.35
N GLU A 56 -3.22 -0.45 26.31
CA GLU A 56 -3.16 0.99 26.05
C GLU A 56 -1.77 1.47 25.62
N ASP A 57 -0.71 0.74 25.98
CA ASP A 57 0.67 1.04 25.63
C ASP A 57 1.04 0.46 24.25
N GLY A 58 0.18 -0.40 23.69
CA GLY A 58 0.37 -1.04 22.40
C GLY A 58 1.06 -2.41 22.49
N ASP A 59 1.23 -2.94 23.69
CA ASP A 59 1.79 -4.26 23.96
C ASP A 59 0.71 -5.34 23.96
N GLY A 60 1.09 -6.56 23.59
CA GLY A 60 0.16 -7.68 23.49
C GLY A 60 0.75 -8.87 22.77
N ASP A 61 -0.07 -9.90 22.55
CA ASP A 61 0.35 -11.10 21.82
C ASP A 61 0.26 -10.88 20.30
N TYR A 62 1.24 -10.16 19.75
CA TYR A 62 1.35 -9.97 18.31
C TYR A 62 1.56 -11.28 17.55
N GLY A 63 2.09 -12.33 18.19
CA GLY A 63 2.18 -13.66 17.58
C GLY A 63 0.81 -14.17 17.18
N ALA A 64 -0.13 -14.15 18.12
CA ALA A 64 -1.52 -14.54 17.88
C ALA A 64 -2.23 -13.59 16.89
N VAL A 65 -1.97 -12.28 16.94
CA VAL A 65 -2.51 -11.31 15.94
C VAL A 65 -2.06 -11.67 14.52
N PHE A 66 -0.78 -12.02 14.33
CA PHE A 66 -0.28 -12.40 13.01
C PHE A 66 -0.77 -13.77 12.55
N GLU A 67 -1.08 -14.69 13.46
CA GLU A 67 -1.77 -15.94 13.15
C GLU A 67 -3.19 -15.67 12.63
N LEU A 68 -3.97 -14.80 13.28
CA LEU A 68 -5.28 -14.38 12.77
C LEU A 68 -5.17 -13.72 11.39
N LEU A 69 -4.14 -12.89 11.17
CA LEU A 69 -3.88 -12.29 9.86
C LEU A 69 -3.55 -13.36 8.81
N PHE A 70 -2.80 -14.39 9.20
CA PHE A 70 -2.48 -15.54 8.34
C PHE A 70 -3.76 -16.25 7.89
N GLU A 71 -4.72 -16.44 8.80
CA GLU A 71 -6.00 -17.10 8.54
C GLU A 71 -6.89 -16.34 7.55
N LEU A 72 -6.71 -15.02 7.39
CA LEU A 72 -7.43 -14.23 6.38
C LEU A 72 -6.98 -14.51 4.93
N ARG A 73 -5.87 -15.23 4.72
CA ARG A 73 -5.32 -15.49 3.38
C ARG A 73 -6.30 -16.12 2.40
N PRO A 74 -7.05 -17.18 2.73
CA PRO A 74 -7.97 -17.80 1.77
C PRO A 74 -9.06 -16.82 1.34
N ALA A 75 -9.56 -15.98 2.26
CA ALA A 75 -10.55 -14.95 1.94
C ALA A 75 -9.98 -13.87 1.02
N ARG A 76 -8.75 -13.42 1.30
CA ARG A 76 -8.00 -12.51 0.42
C ARG A 76 -7.81 -13.11 -0.98
N ASP A 77 -7.33 -14.34 -1.06
CA ASP A 77 -7.04 -15.01 -2.33
C ASP A 77 -8.33 -15.22 -3.15
N ALA A 78 -9.43 -15.56 -2.49
CA ALA A 78 -10.74 -15.63 -3.12
C ALA A 78 -11.21 -14.25 -3.63
N ALA A 79 -10.99 -13.17 -2.87
CA ALA A 79 -11.31 -11.81 -3.29
C ALA A 79 -10.47 -11.37 -4.50
N ILE A 80 -9.17 -11.65 -4.50
CA ILE A 80 -8.27 -11.39 -5.64
C ILE A 80 -8.73 -12.17 -6.86
N ALA A 81 -9.05 -13.46 -6.72
CA ALA A 81 -9.54 -14.27 -7.83
C ALA A 81 -10.84 -13.70 -8.44
N ARG A 82 -11.78 -13.23 -7.61
CA ARG A 82 -13.01 -12.57 -8.07
C ARG A 82 -12.71 -11.24 -8.78
N TYR A 83 -11.80 -10.45 -8.26
CA TYR A 83 -11.37 -9.19 -8.87
C TYR A 83 -10.77 -9.43 -10.26
N MET A 84 -9.83 -10.37 -10.37
CA MET A 84 -9.21 -10.74 -11.65
C MET A 84 -10.23 -11.29 -12.64
N ALA A 85 -11.19 -12.10 -12.19
CA ALA A 85 -12.28 -12.57 -13.04
C ALA A 85 -13.15 -11.42 -13.55
N ALA A 86 -13.49 -10.45 -12.68
CA ALA A 86 -14.27 -9.28 -13.07
C ALA A 86 -13.52 -8.38 -14.06
N GLU A 87 -12.22 -8.13 -13.87
CA GLU A 87 -11.40 -7.39 -14.83
C GLU A 87 -11.34 -8.10 -16.19
N TYR A 88 -11.13 -9.42 -16.20
CA TYR A 88 -11.14 -10.20 -17.43
C TYR A 88 -12.50 -10.12 -18.15
N THR A 89 -13.60 -10.24 -17.42
CA THR A 89 -14.96 -10.06 -17.98
C THR A 89 -15.14 -8.66 -18.55
N LEU A 90 -14.69 -7.62 -17.85
CA LEU A 90 -14.79 -6.24 -18.32
C LEU A 90 -13.99 -6.03 -19.62
N ALA A 91 -12.77 -6.56 -19.69
CA ALA A 91 -11.94 -6.49 -20.89
C ALA A 91 -12.61 -7.18 -22.09
N ARG A 92 -13.23 -8.36 -21.88
CA ARG A 92 -13.99 -9.04 -22.93
C ARG A 92 -15.22 -8.27 -23.37
N VAL A 93 -15.97 -7.69 -22.43
CA VAL A 93 -17.11 -6.82 -22.74
C VAL A 93 -16.66 -5.64 -23.60
N HIS A 94 -15.51 -5.03 -23.27
CA HIS A 94 -14.95 -3.93 -24.04
C HIS A 94 -14.57 -4.36 -25.47
N GLU A 95 -13.87 -5.48 -25.63
CA GLU A 95 -13.49 -6.02 -26.95
C GLU A 95 -14.72 -6.33 -27.81
N VAL A 96 -15.72 -7.01 -27.24
CA VAL A 96 -16.99 -7.30 -27.93
C VAL A 96 -17.71 -6.00 -28.30
N TYR A 97 -17.71 -5.00 -27.42
CA TYR A 97 -18.30 -3.71 -27.68
C TYR A 97 -17.61 -2.97 -28.83
N GLU A 98 -16.27 -2.95 -28.86
CA GLU A 98 -15.48 -2.37 -29.96
C GLU A 98 -15.74 -3.08 -31.30
N ASN A 99 -15.90 -4.40 -31.27
CA ASN A 99 -16.22 -5.20 -32.47
C ASN A 99 -17.65 -4.99 -32.97
N LEU A 100 -18.62 -4.78 -32.07
CA LEU A 100 -20.02 -4.52 -32.43
C LEU A 100 -20.24 -3.09 -32.92
N CYS A 101 -19.46 -2.13 -32.42
CA CYS A 101 -19.52 -0.71 -32.83
C CYS A 101 -18.14 -0.19 -33.24
N PRO A 102 -17.62 -0.59 -34.42
CA PRO A 102 -16.33 -0.10 -34.90
C PRO A 102 -16.44 1.37 -35.34
N GLY A 103 -15.98 2.30 -34.49
CA GLY A 103 -15.91 3.75 -34.76
C GLY A 103 -16.44 4.62 -33.61
N ASP A 104 -16.47 5.96 -33.79
CA ASP A 104 -16.92 6.93 -32.78
C ASP A 104 -18.45 7.00 -32.58
N ASP A 105 -19.24 6.16 -33.28
CA ASP A 105 -20.70 6.18 -33.20
C ASP A 105 -21.19 5.34 -32.01
N MET A 106 -21.17 5.97 -30.84
CA MET A 106 -21.47 5.41 -29.52
C MET A 106 -22.98 5.13 -29.29
N THR A 107 -23.72 4.76 -30.32
CA THR A 107 -25.17 4.50 -30.19
C THR A 107 -25.45 3.09 -29.69
N PHE A 108 -25.68 3.00 -28.38
CA PHE A 108 -26.45 1.97 -27.67
C PHE A 108 -26.38 0.53 -28.24
N VAL A 109 -25.38 -0.24 -27.79
CA VAL A 109 -25.39 -1.71 -27.97
C VAL A 109 -26.40 -2.33 -27.01
N ALA A 110 -27.35 -3.11 -27.53
CA ALA A 110 -28.32 -3.80 -26.70
C ALA A 110 -27.64 -4.91 -25.88
N TYR A 111 -28.01 -5.03 -24.60
CA TYR A 111 -27.45 -6.03 -23.68
C TYR A 111 -27.58 -7.48 -24.20
N SER A 112 -28.64 -7.77 -24.96
CA SER A 112 -28.86 -9.07 -25.61
C SER A 112 -27.78 -9.43 -26.62
N ASP A 113 -27.29 -8.44 -27.37
CA ASP A 113 -26.34 -8.65 -28.47
C ASP A 113 -24.92 -8.84 -27.91
N LEU A 114 -24.59 -8.10 -26.85
CA LEU A 114 -23.39 -8.31 -26.04
C LEU A 114 -23.34 -9.71 -25.43
N THR A 115 -24.46 -10.17 -24.86
CA THR A 115 -24.54 -11.49 -24.22
C THR A 115 -24.39 -12.61 -25.26
N ALA A 116 -25.09 -12.50 -26.40
CA ALA A 116 -25.01 -13.49 -27.47
C ALA A 116 -23.61 -13.60 -28.10
N ALA A 117 -22.91 -12.47 -28.25
CA ALA A 117 -21.53 -12.45 -28.75
C ALA A 117 -20.55 -13.10 -27.76
N LEU A 118 -20.67 -12.81 -26.46
CA LEU A 118 -19.84 -13.42 -25.42
C LEU A 118 -20.05 -14.95 -25.30
N GLU A 119 -21.28 -15.43 -25.51
CA GLU A 119 -21.63 -16.86 -25.51
C GLU A 119 -21.15 -17.60 -26.77
N GLY A 120 -21.15 -16.92 -27.93
CA GLY A 120 -20.71 -17.49 -29.22
C GLY A 120 -19.21 -17.74 -29.34
N GLU A 121 -18.37 -16.99 -28.60
CA GLU A 121 -16.91 -17.16 -28.57
C GLU A 121 -16.41 -18.27 -27.63
N GLN A 122 -17.26 -18.84 -26.78
CA GLN A 122 -16.87 -19.89 -25.81
C GLN A 122 -17.00 -21.33 -26.36
N GLN A 123 -17.28 -21.51 -27.67
CA GLN A 123 -17.34 -22.80 -28.37
C GLN A 123 -16.09 -23.03 -29.23
#